data_AF-A0A958YBL4-F1
#
_entry.id   AF-A0A958YBL4-F1
#
_cell.length_a   1.000
_cell.length_b   1.000
_cell.length_c   1.000
_cell.angle_alpha   90.00
_cell.angle_beta   90.00
_cell.angle_gamma   90.00
#
_symmetry.space_group_name_H-M   'P 1'
#
loop_
_entity.id
_entity.type
_entity.pdbx_description
1 polymer ?
#
loop_
_entity_poly.entity_id
_entity_poly.type
_entity_poly.pdbx_seq_one_letter_code
_entity_poly.pdbx_strand_id
1 'polypeptide(L)' 'QKAIALLPQKQQLVFNMKYFQEMKYKDMSDILDTSQGALKASYHLAVKKIEDYLKGN' A
#
# COMPACT_ATOMS: atom_id res chain seq x y z
N GLN A 1 10.87 2.72 9.98
CA GLN A 1 9.61 2.17 9.40
C GLN A 1 8.37 2.36 10.31
N LYS A 2 8.35 3.33 11.25
CA LYS A 2 7.22 3.49 12.19
C LYS A 2 5.89 3.82 11.50
N ALA A 3 5.89 4.69 10.48
CA ALA A 3 4.69 5.05 9.72
C ALA A 3 4.03 3.84 9.01
N ILE A 4 4.86 2.98 8.38
CA ILE A 4 4.39 1.79 7.66
C ILE A 4 3.81 0.75 8.63
N ALA A 5 4.33 0.66 9.85
CA ALA A 5 3.81 -0.22 10.89
C ALA A 5 2.43 0.21 11.42
N LEU A 6 2.06 1.49 11.26
CA LEU A 6 0.76 2.03 11.65
C LEU A 6 -0.32 1.84 10.57
N LEU A 7 0.06 1.36 9.38
CA LEU A 7 -0.90 1.06 8.32
C LEU A 7 -1.72 -0.19 8.68
N PRO A 8 -3.01 -0.24 8.31
CA PRO A 8 -3.76 -1.49 8.26
C PRO A 8 -3.02 -2.54 7.43
N GLN A 9 -3.12 -3.82 7.80
CA GLN A 9 -2.36 -4.91 7.18
C GLN A 9 -2.44 -4.92 5.65
N LYS A 10 -3.63 -4.72 5.06
CA LYS A 10 -3.81 -4.68 3.60
C LYS A 10 -3.09 -3.49 2.95
N GLN A 11 -3.06 -2.34 3.61
CA GLN A 11 -2.36 -1.14 3.12
C GLN A 11 -0.85 -1.32 3.23
N GLN A 12 -0.36 -1.90 4.34
CA GLN A 12 1.04 -2.24 4.53
C GLN A 12 1.53 -3.24 3.46
N LEU A 13 0.79 -4.33 3.24
CA LEU A 13 1.13 -5.35 2.26
C LEU A 13 1.23 -4.75 0.85
N VAL A 14 0.20 -4.02 0.41
CA VAL A 14 0.16 -3.41 -0.92
C VAL A 14 1.26 -2.36 -1.07
N PHE A 15 1.53 -1.55 -0.04
CA PHE A 15 2.61 -0.58 -0.06
C PHE A 15 3.98 -1.28 -0.22
N ASN A 16 4.23 -2.34 0.55
CA ASN A 16 5.49 -3.07 0.48
C ASN A 16 5.72 -3.73 -0.89
N MET A 17 4.69 -4.41 -1.42
CA MET A 17 4.77 -5.03 -2.74
C MET A 17 4.99 -3.97 -3.85
N LYS A 18 4.28 -2.83 -3.79
CA LYS A 18 4.40 -1.79 -4.82
C LYS A 18 5.71 -1.01 -4.76
N TYR A 19 6.16 -0.64 -3.55
CA TYR A 19 7.26 0.31 -3.34
C TYR A 19 8.61 -0.38 -3.11
N PHE A 20 8.66 -1.42 -2.27
CA PHE A 20 9.93 -2.11 -1.97
C PHE A 20 10.22 -3.27 -2.92
N GLN A 21 9.18 -3.96 -3.40
CA GLN A 21 9.31 -5.07 -4.34
C GLN A 21 9.03 -4.64 -5.79
N GLU A 22 8.71 -3.35 -6.01
CA GLU A 22 8.44 -2.74 -7.31
C GLU A 22 7.37 -3.46 -8.17
N MET A 23 6.51 -4.27 -7.56
CA MET A 23 5.55 -5.10 -8.28
C MET A 23 4.53 -4.27 -9.06
N LYS A 24 4.09 -4.78 -10.21
CA LYS A 24 3.00 -4.17 -10.98
C LYS A 24 1.66 -4.55 -10.36
N TYR A 25 0.66 -3.68 -10.53
CA TYR A 25 -0.69 -3.94 -10.01
C TYR A 25 -1.31 -5.22 -10.58
N LYS A 26 -1.02 -5.54 -11.85
CA LYS A 26 -1.49 -6.78 -12.47
C LYS A 26 -0.99 -8.01 -11.69
N ASP A 27 0.31 -8.09 -11.44
CA ASP A 27 0.92 -9.25 -10.78
C ASP A 27 0.44 -9.37 -9.33
N MET A 28 0.28 -8.25 -8.62
CA MET A 28 -0.34 -8.22 -7.30
C MET A 28 -1.82 -8.64 -7.33
N SER A 29 -2.55 -8.31 -8.41
CA SER A 29 -3.95 -8.71 -8.63
C SER A 29 -4.06 -10.23 -8.65
N ASP A 30 -3.15 -10.87 -9.40
CA ASP A 30 -3.11 -12.31 -9.61
C ASP A 30 -2.72 -13.03 -8.30
N ILE A 31 -1.82 -12.45 -7.49
CA ILE A 31 -1.36 -13.04 -6.20
C ILE A 31 -2.40 -12.90 -5.08
N LEU A 32 -3.05 -11.74 -4.99
CA LEU A 32 -3.94 -11.39 -3.87
C LEU A 32 -5.41 -11.66 -4.15
N ASP A 33 -5.72 -12.28 -5.30
CA ASP A 33 -7.07 -12.58 -5.79
C ASP A 33 -8.03 -11.40 -5.59
N THR A 34 -7.62 -10.24 -6.08
CA THR A 34 -8.39 -9.00 -5.95
C THR A 34 -8.20 -8.13 -7.18
N SER A 35 -9.00 -7.07 -7.33
CA SER A 35 -8.92 -6.21 -8.52
C SER A 35 -7.76 -5.20 -8.41
N GLN A 36 -7.17 -4.85 -9.56
CA GLN A 36 -6.19 -3.76 -9.65
C GLN A 36 -6.74 -2.44 -9.10
N GLY A 37 -8.05 -2.17 -9.24
CA GLY A 37 -8.70 -0.99 -8.69
C GLY A 37 -8.65 -0.98 -7.15
N ALA A 38 -8.96 -2.10 -6.50
CA ALA A 38 -8.87 -2.24 -5.06
C ALA A 38 -7.42 -2.06 -4.55
N LEU A 39 -6.44 -2.57 -5.29
CA LEU A 39 -5.03 -2.39 -4.96
C LEU A 39 -4.58 -0.94 -5.09
N LYS A 40 -4.94 -0.25 -6.18
CA LYS A 40 -4.65 1.17 -6.38
C LYS A 40 -5.25 2.04 -5.28
N ALA A 41 -6.51 1.79 -4.91
CA ALA A 41 -7.16 2.49 -3.81
C ALA A 41 -6.46 2.24 -2.47
N SER A 42 -6.11 0.98 -2.18
CA SER A 42 -5.36 0.61 -0.97
C SER A 42 -4.00 1.31 -0.91
N TYR A 43 -3.26 1.33 -2.02
CA TYR A 43 -1.96 1.99 -2.11
C TYR A 43 -2.07 3.51 -1.92
N HIS A 44 -3.03 4.16 -2.58
CA HIS A 44 -3.26 5.60 -2.43
C HIS A 44 -3.56 5.98 -0.97
N LEU A 45 -4.41 5.20 -0.29
CA LEU A 45 -4.69 5.41 1.13
C LEU A 45 -3.45 5.17 2.02
N ALA A 46 -2.63 4.17 1.68
CA ALA A 46 -1.38 3.90 2.38
C ALA A 46 -0.40 5.09 2.29
N VAL A 47 -0.19 5.62 1.08
CA VAL A 47 0.67 6.79 0.83
C VAL A 47 0.16 8.00 1.61
N LYS A 48 -1.14 8.31 1.52
CA LYS A 48 -1.73 9.45 2.23
C LYS A 48 -1.49 9.37 3.74
N LYS A 49 -1.71 8.21 4.37
CA LYS A 49 -1.46 8.03 5.81
C LYS A 49 0.02 8.17 6.18
N ILE A 50 0.93 7.69 5.33
CA ILE A 50 2.37 7.88 5.54
C ILE A 50 2.71 9.38 5.44
N GLU A 51 2.18 10.08 4.44
CA GLU A 51 2.38 11.52 4.30
C GLU A 51 1.85 12.30 5.50
N ASP A 52 0.63 11.99 5.96
CA ASP A 52 0.01 12.64 7.11
C ASP A 52 0.86 12.42 8.37
N TYR A 53 1.32 11.18 8.61
CA TYR A 53 2.24 10.86 9.70
C TYR A 53 3.55 11.64 9.63
N LEU A 54 4.13 11.82 8.44
CA LEU A 54 5.38 12.56 8.25
C LEU A 54 5.20 14.07 8.41
N LYS A 55 4.01 14.59 8.06
CA LYS A 55 3.64 16.00 8.27
C LYS A 55 3.31 16.29 9.74
N GLY A 56 3.12 15.25 10.57
CA GLY A 56 2.72 15.39 11.97
C GLY A 56 1.26 15.79 12.15
N ASN A 57 0.41 15.48 11.16
CA ASN A 57 -1.04 15.72 11.19
C ASN A 57 -1.79 14.58 11.87
#